data_AF-A0A2N6BH58-F1
#
_entry.id   AF-A0A2N6BH58-F1
#
_cell.length_a   1.000
_cell.length_b   1.000
_cell.length_c   1.000
_cell.angle_alpha   90.00
_cell.angle_beta   90.00
_cell.angle_gamma   90.00
#
_symmetry.space_group_name_H-M   'P 1'
#
loop_
_entity.id
_entity.type
_entity.pdbx_description
1 polymer ?
#
loop_
_entity_poly.entity_id
_entity_poly.type
_entity_poly.pdbx_seq_one_letter_code
_entity_poly.pdbx_strand_id
1 'polypeptide(L)'
;MNEDGTIALGPIIALEGAVGRVLAMVRAATYGHRAGSKRLGDLTLKGGNLINAARSSKDELRKLLASFENVEEDLTETSVLAISAHFAEFLRLTLKLEGAATLPDSVAGLEGLIGVAGALKKVREEFPLFLLIAASSLRGGGLERKALEGYGSDEVELTFKSGKTLLYREGDRIAMTGDQLEHLGKAVVEAAKIIVNALSAR
;
A
#
# COMPACT_ATOMS: atom_id res chain seq x y z
N MET A 1 19.29 2.47 25.57
CA MET A 1 18.61 1.15 25.57
C MET A 1 17.76 1.05 26.84
N ASN A 2 16.68 0.26 26.88
CA ASN A 2 16.14 -0.15 28.18
C ASN A 2 17.14 -1.18 28.74
N GLU A 3 17.40 -1.14 30.04
CA GLU A 3 18.50 -1.89 30.67
C GLU A 3 18.33 -3.43 30.62
N ASP A 4 17.21 -3.93 30.11
CA ASP A 4 16.87 -5.37 30.10
C ASP A 4 16.98 -6.05 28.73
N GLY A 5 17.54 -5.39 27.71
CA GLY A 5 17.69 -5.98 26.35
C GLY A 5 16.38 -6.34 25.64
N THR A 6 15.23 -6.06 26.26
CA THR A 6 13.91 -6.35 25.70
C THR A 6 13.44 -5.15 24.89
N ILE A 7 13.29 -5.32 23.57
CA ILE A 7 12.62 -4.32 22.74
C ILE A 7 11.15 -4.31 23.12
N ALA A 8 10.62 -3.12 23.43
CA ALA A 8 9.21 -2.98 23.77
C ALA A 8 8.35 -3.54 22.61
N LEU A 9 7.40 -4.42 22.92
CA LEU A 9 6.41 -4.90 21.94
C LEU A 9 5.39 -3.82 21.56
N GLY A 10 5.33 -2.71 22.32
CA GLY A 10 4.40 -1.60 22.13
C GLY A 10 4.36 -1.03 20.71
N PRO A 11 5.50 -0.69 20.09
CA PRO A 11 5.56 -0.23 18.70
C PRO A 11 5.01 -1.23 17.67
N ILE A 12 5.23 -2.55 17.84
CA ILE A 12 4.65 -3.56 16.94
C ILE A 12 3.13 -3.58 17.08
N ILE A 13 2.61 -3.62 18.31
CA ILE A 13 1.16 -3.64 18.56
C ILE A 13 0.50 -2.38 18.01
N ALA A 14 1.14 -1.22 18.16
CA ALA A 14 0.67 0.05 17.60
C ALA A 14 0.63 0.00 16.06
N LEU A 15 1.67 -0.53 15.42
CA LEU A 15 1.72 -0.71 13.97
C LEU A 15 0.63 -1.68 13.49
N GLU A 16 0.48 -2.84 14.12
CA GLU A 16 -0.56 -3.82 13.79
C GLU A 16 -1.96 -3.22 13.88
N GLY A 17 -2.26 -2.50 14.96
CA GLY A 17 -3.53 -1.82 15.13
C GLY A 17 -3.75 -0.72 14.09
N ALA A 18 -2.71 0.03 13.73
CA ALA A 18 -2.80 1.08 12.73
C ALA A 18 -3.02 0.53 11.32
N VAL A 19 -2.22 -0.46 10.90
CA VAL A 19 -2.40 -1.16 9.62
C VAL A 19 -3.79 -1.80 9.55
N GLY A 20 -4.23 -2.45 10.62
CA GLY A 20 -5.58 -3.02 10.69
C GLY A 20 -6.70 -2.00 10.49
N ARG A 21 -6.57 -0.79 11.08
CA ARG A 21 -7.53 0.30 10.87
C ARG A 21 -7.53 0.81 9.44
N VAL A 22 -6.36 1.03 8.84
CA VAL A 22 -6.24 1.46 7.43
C VAL A 22 -6.92 0.43 6.52
N LEU A 23 -6.61 -0.86 6.68
CA LEU A 23 -7.22 -1.92 5.86
C LEU A 23 -8.74 -2.03 6.07
N ALA A 24 -9.23 -1.84 7.30
CA ALA A 24 -10.67 -1.82 7.56
C ALA A 24 -11.37 -0.64 6.86
N MET A 25 -10.75 0.54 6.86
CA MET A 25 -11.26 1.72 6.14
C MET A 25 -11.28 1.49 4.63
N VAL A 26 -10.23 0.88 4.07
CA VAL A 26 -10.17 0.51 2.65
C VAL A 26 -11.30 -0.44 2.31
N ARG A 27 -11.48 -1.53 3.07
CA ARG A 27 -12.57 -2.48 2.82
C ARG A 27 -13.94 -1.80 2.84
N ALA A 28 -14.17 -0.90 3.80
CA ALA A 28 -15.41 -0.14 3.89
C ALA A 28 -15.59 0.76 2.66
N ALA A 29 -14.53 1.44 2.21
CA ALA A 29 -14.54 2.29 1.02
C ALA A 29 -14.78 1.47 -0.26
N THR A 30 -14.09 0.34 -0.45
CA THR A 30 -14.29 -0.57 -1.60
C THR A 30 -15.70 -1.16 -1.61
N TYR A 31 -16.26 -1.53 -0.44
CA TYR A 31 -17.64 -2.01 -0.37
C TYR A 31 -18.65 -0.91 -0.71
N GLY A 32 -18.47 0.29 -0.14
CA GLY A 32 -19.29 1.46 -0.46
C GLY A 32 -19.24 1.82 -1.95
N HIS A 33 -18.05 1.76 -2.53
CA HIS A 33 -17.81 1.92 -3.96
C HIS A 33 -18.59 0.89 -4.78
N ARG A 34 -18.42 -0.42 -4.52
CA ARG A 34 -19.12 -1.49 -5.26
C ARG A 34 -20.65 -1.38 -5.14
N ALA A 35 -21.15 -1.04 -3.96
CA ALA A 35 -22.58 -0.81 -3.73
C ALA A 35 -23.09 0.43 -4.51
N GLY A 36 -22.30 1.50 -4.56
CA GLY A 36 -22.56 2.70 -5.36
C GLY A 36 -22.59 2.42 -6.86
N SER A 37 -21.56 1.75 -7.38
CA SER A 37 -21.44 1.38 -8.79
C SER A 37 -22.57 0.45 -9.24
N LYS A 38 -22.97 -0.52 -8.41
CA LYS A 38 -24.12 -1.39 -8.70
C LYS A 38 -25.44 -0.59 -8.78
N ARG A 39 -25.69 0.30 -7.82
CA ARG A 39 -26.88 1.17 -7.84
C ARG A 39 -26.89 2.08 -9.07
N LEU A 40 -25.73 2.60 -9.47
CA LEU A 40 -25.59 3.41 -10.68
C LEU A 40 -25.92 2.59 -11.94
N GLY A 41 -25.41 1.37 -12.04
CA GLY A 41 -25.73 0.43 -13.12
C GLY A 41 -27.21 0.05 -13.18
N ASP A 42 -27.85 -0.14 -12.04
CA ASP A 42 -29.29 -0.43 -11.98
C ASP A 42 -30.13 0.78 -12.44
N LEU A 43 -29.70 2.00 -12.11
CA LEU A 43 -30.35 3.24 -12.54
C LEU A 43 -30.19 3.49 -14.04
N THR A 44 -29.02 3.19 -14.62
CA THR A 44 -28.81 3.30 -16.07
C THR A 44 -29.64 2.29 -16.85
N LEU A 45 -29.80 1.07 -16.34
CA LEU A 45 -30.64 0.03 -16.97
C LEU A 45 -32.14 0.34 -16.88
N LYS A 46 -32.62 0.97 -15.80
CA LYS A 46 -34.04 1.28 -15.60
C LYS A 46 -34.50 2.60 -16.25
N GLY A 47 -33.58 3.50 -16.61
CA GLY A 47 -33.88 4.86 -17.13
C GLY A 47 -34.05 4.98 -18.65
N GLY A 48 -34.40 3.92 -19.36
CA GLY A 48 -34.34 3.81 -20.83
C GLY A 48 -35.22 4.72 -21.69
N ASN A 49 -35.84 5.80 -21.18
CA ASN A 49 -36.78 6.63 -21.97
C ASN A 49 -36.69 8.15 -21.71
N LEU A 50 -35.53 8.80 -21.89
CA LEU A 50 -35.45 10.28 -22.00
C LEU A 50 -34.25 10.72 -22.87
N ILE A 51 -34.40 10.62 -24.19
CA ILE A 51 -33.31 10.73 -25.19
C ILE A 51 -32.56 12.10 -25.19
N ASN A 52 -33.15 13.19 -24.68
CA ASN A 52 -32.47 14.49 -24.55
C ASN A 52 -31.82 14.73 -23.17
N ALA A 53 -32.36 14.17 -22.08
CA ALA A 53 -31.66 14.12 -20.78
C ALA A 53 -30.51 13.09 -20.79
N ALA A 54 -30.59 12.09 -21.69
CA ALA A 54 -29.64 11.01 -21.85
C ALA A 54 -28.25 11.44 -22.35
N ARG A 55 -28.09 12.58 -23.05
CA ARG A 55 -26.76 13.03 -23.51
C ARG A 55 -25.93 13.63 -22.37
N SER A 56 -26.52 14.56 -21.60
CA SER A 56 -25.91 15.08 -20.35
C SER A 56 -25.71 13.95 -19.36
N SER A 57 -26.73 13.11 -19.15
CA SER A 57 -26.65 11.98 -18.24
C SER A 57 -25.58 10.97 -18.68
N LYS A 58 -25.39 10.68 -19.97
CA LYS A 58 -24.33 9.79 -20.45
C LYS A 58 -22.94 10.35 -20.20
N ASP A 59 -22.73 11.65 -20.41
CA ASP A 59 -21.44 12.28 -20.14
C ASP A 59 -21.17 12.43 -18.63
N GLU A 60 -22.20 12.69 -17.81
CA GLU A 60 -22.11 12.67 -16.34
C GLU A 60 -21.89 11.25 -15.81
N LEU A 61 -22.54 10.24 -16.38
CA LEU A 61 -22.31 8.83 -16.05
C LEU A 61 -20.89 8.40 -16.45
N ARG A 62 -20.37 8.87 -17.58
CA ARG A 62 -18.97 8.65 -17.97
C ARG A 62 -18.00 9.35 -17.01
N LYS A 63 -18.29 10.57 -16.57
CA LYS A 63 -17.50 11.26 -15.54
C LYS A 63 -17.56 10.54 -14.20
N LEU A 64 -18.72 10.00 -13.82
CA LEU A 64 -18.88 9.19 -12.61
C LEU A 64 -18.14 7.86 -12.72
N LEU A 65 -18.19 7.18 -13.87
CA LEU A 65 -17.43 5.97 -14.14
C LEU A 65 -15.92 6.22 -14.11
N ALA A 66 -15.42 7.28 -14.76
CA ALA A 66 -14.02 7.68 -14.69
C ALA A 66 -13.62 8.08 -13.26
N SER A 67 -14.51 8.77 -12.53
CA SER A 67 -14.31 9.05 -11.10
C SER A 67 -14.30 7.80 -10.25
N PHE A 68 -14.95 6.71 -10.67
CA PHE A 68 -14.91 5.43 -9.99
C PHE A 68 -13.64 4.64 -10.31
N GLU A 69 -13.14 4.69 -11.55
CA GLU A 69 -11.86 4.08 -11.92
C GLU A 69 -10.69 4.69 -11.11
N ASN A 70 -10.68 6.01 -10.92
CA ASN A 70 -9.66 6.69 -10.12
C ASN A 70 -9.74 6.39 -8.60
N VAL A 71 -10.87 5.87 -8.09
CA VAL A 71 -11.03 5.61 -6.66
C VAL A 71 -10.15 4.47 -6.18
N GLU A 72 -9.93 3.42 -6.98
CA GLU A 72 -9.04 2.33 -6.56
C GLU A 72 -7.57 2.78 -6.51
N GLU A 73 -7.15 3.62 -7.45
CA GLU A 73 -5.83 4.26 -7.45
C GLU A 73 -5.65 5.18 -6.24
N ASP A 74 -6.60 6.09 -6.01
CA ASP A 74 -6.55 7.05 -4.91
C ASP A 74 -6.58 6.34 -3.54
N LEU A 75 -7.38 5.28 -3.41
CA LEU A 75 -7.42 4.45 -2.21
C LEU A 75 -6.10 3.72 -1.99
N THR A 76 -5.49 3.20 -3.05
CA THR A 76 -4.20 2.50 -2.98
C THR A 76 -3.12 3.46 -2.51
N GLU A 77 -3.00 4.62 -3.15
CA GLU A 77 -2.03 5.66 -2.82
C GLU A 77 -2.20 6.14 -1.37
N THR A 78 -3.43 6.48 -0.97
CA THR A 78 -3.74 6.93 0.40
C THR A 78 -3.38 5.87 1.43
N SER A 79 -3.68 4.60 1.14
CA SER A 79 -3.41 3.49 2.05
C SER A 79 -1.94 3.24 2.22
N VAL A 80 -1.18 3.22 1.12
CA VAL A 80 0.27 3.01 1.17
C VAL A 80 0.94 4.17 1.90
N LEU A 81 0.56 5.43 1.65
CA LEU A 81 1.08 6.58 2.38
C LEU A 81 0.79 6.50 3.89
N ALA A 82 -0.44 6.12 4.26
CA ALA A 82 -0.80 5.95 5.66
C ALA A 82 -0.01 4.83 6.34
N ILE A 83 0.11 3.67 5.69
CA ILE A 83 0.91 2.54 6.20
C ILE A 83 2.39 2.93 6.30
N SER A 84 2.91 3.69 5.33
CA SER A 84 4.29 4.22 5.33
C SER A 84 4.58 5.13 6.50
N ALA A 85 3.66 6.05 6.81
CA ALA A 85 3.79 6.93 7.97
C ALA A 85 3.82 6.13 9.28
N HIS A 86 2.95 5.12 9.42
CA HIS A 86 2.94 4.26 10.60
C HIS A 86 4.19 3.39 10.73
N PHE A 87 4.69 2.87 9.61
CA PHE A 87 5.91 2.06 9.61
C PHE A 87 7.16 2.91 9.89
N ALA A 88 7.24 4.13 9.35
CA ALA A 88 8.28 5.09 9.68
C ALA A 88 8.28 5.45 11.16
N GLU A 89 7.11 5.69 11.76
CA GLU A 89 6.98 5.93 13.20
C GLU A 89 7.40 4.71 14.03
N PHE A 90 7.05 3.50 13.60
CA PHE A 90 7.54 2.26 14.19
C PHE A 90 9.08 2.21 14.18
N LEU A 91 9.72 2.53 13.05
CA LEU A 91 11.19 2.56 12.95
C LEU A 91 11.79 3.63 13.87
N ARG A 92 11.21 4.83 13.88
CA ARG A 92 11.65 5.93 14.75
C ARG A 92 11.66 5.53 16.23
N LEU A 93 10.56 4.92 16.69
CA LEU A 93 10.40 4.47 18.07
C LEU A 93 11.32 3.29 18.40
N THR A 94 11.42 2.32 17.49
CA THR A 94 12.20 1.09 17.71
C THR A 94 13.71 1.35 17.70
N LEU A 95 14.17 2.21 16.79
CA LEU A 95 15.58 2.56 16.63
C LEU A 95 16.00 3.80 17.43
N LYS A 96 15.06 4.45 18.14
CA LYS A 96 15.29 5.67 18.93
C LYS A 96 15.91 6.81 18.11
N LEU A 97 15.40 7.01 16.90
CA LEU A 97 15.88 8.07 16.00
C LEU A 97 15.40 9.45 16.48
N GLU A 98 16.27 10.44 16.34
CA GLU A 98 15.92 11.85 16.54
C GLU A 98 15.23 12.39 15.28
N GLY A 99 14.00 12.88 15.42
CA GLY A 99 13.22 13.42 14.30
C GLY A 99 12.44 12.38 13.50
N ALA A 100 11.76 12.83 12.44
CA ALA A 100 10.94 11.95 11.60
C ALA A 100 11.83 10.95 10.84
N ALA A 101 11.53 9.66 10.95
CA ALA A 101 12.23 8.65 10.16
C ALA A 101 11.83 8.78 8.69
N THR A 102 12.81 8.95 7.81
CA THR A 102 12.58 8.78 6.37
C THR A 102 12.59 7.30 6.06
N LEU A 103 11.53 6.79 5.45
CA LEU A 103 11.45 5.39 5.06
C LEU A 103 12.45 5.13 3.92
N PRO A 104 13.39 4.17 4.06
CA PRO A 104 14.24 3.77 2.94
C PRO A 104 13.41 3.17 1.80
N ASP A 105 13.82 3.42 0.57
CA ASP A 105 13.17 2.93 -0.65
C ASP A 105 13.54 1.49 -1.02
N SER A 106 14.39 0.85 -0.21
CA SER A 106 14.91 -0.49 -0.48
C SER A 106 15.14 -1.29 0.79
N VAL A 107 15.11 -2.62 0.66
CA VAL A 107 15.42 -3.55 1.76
C VAL A 107 16.85 -3.35 2.25
N ALA A 108 17.81 -3.17 1.33
CA ALA A 108 19.21 -2.93 1.70
C ALA A 108 19.37 -1.62 2.49
N GLY A 109 18.68 -0.55 2.10
CA GLY A 109 18.67 0.71 2.85
C GLY A 109 18.09 0.54 4.26
N LEU A 110 17.02 -0.26 4.39
CA LEU A 110 16.42 -0.57 5.69
C LEU A 110 17.33 -1.45 6.57
N GLU A 111 17.98 -2.46 6.00
CA GLU A 111 18.97 -3.28 6.71
C GLU A 111 20.18 -2.46 7.19
N GLY A 112 20.60 -1.48 6.38
CA GLY A 112 21.62 -0.51 6.75
C GLY A 112 21.17 0.38 7.91
N LEU A 113 19.92 0.86 7.89
CA LEU A 113 19.34 1.68 8.95
C LEU A 113 19.23 0.92 10.29
N ILE A 114 18.81 -0.35 10.27
CA ILE A 114 18.75 -1.17 11.50
C ILE A 114 20.13 -1.70 11.93
N GLY A 115 21.11 -1.69 11.02
CA GLY A 115 22.48 -2.18 11.24
C GLY A 115 22.60 -3.70 11.34
N VAL A 116 21.71 -4.45 10.67
CA VAL A 116 21.71 -5.93 10.63
C VAL A 116 21.52 -6.42 9.21
N ALA A 117 22.64 -6.74 8.55
CA ALA A 117 22.64 -7.22 7.16
C ALA A 117 21.95 -8.59 7.03
N GLY A 118 21.12 -8.75 6.01
CA GLY A 118 20.40 -9.99 5.70
C GLY A 118 19.23 -10.31 6.63
N ALA A 119 18.88 -9.43 7.55
CA ALA A 119 17.74 -9.62 8.47
C ALA A 119 16.43 -9.85 7.71
N LEU A 120 16.23 -9.15 6.60
CA LEU A 120 15.00 -9.15 5.81
C LEU A 120 15.08 -10.10 4.61
N LYS A 121 16.10 -10.96 4.51
CA LYS A 121 16.26 -11.91 3.39
C LYS A 121 15.06 -12.87 3.20
N LYS A 122 14.31 -13.12 4.28
CA LYS A 122 13.13 -14.01 4.28
C LYS A 122 11.79 -13.27 4.32
N VAL A 123 11.81 -11.94 4.23
CA VAL A 123 10.56 -11.17 4.19
C VAL A 123 9.78 -11.52 2.92
N ARG A 124 8.46 -11.46 2.99
CA ARG A 124 7.63 -11.72 1.82
C ARG A 124 7.86 -10.69 0.72
N GLU A 125 7.65 -11.11 -0.52
CA GLU A 125 7.86 -10.30 -1.73
C GLU A 125 7.02 -9.01 -1.78
N GLU A 126 5.88 -8.98 -1.06
CA GLU A 126 5.04 -7.79 -0.98
C GLU A 126 5.67 -6.66 -0.14
N PHE A 127 6.64 -6.94 0.73
CA PHE A 127 7.29 -5.90 1.54
C PHE A 127 8.30 -5.05 0.74
N PRO A 128 9.23 -5.63 -0.05
CA PRO A 128 10.03 -4.86 -0.99
C PRO A 128 9.16 -4.00 -1.92
N LEU A 129 8.03 -4.56 -2.37
CA LEU A 129 7.10 -3.84 -3.23
C LEU A 129 6.47 -2.64 -2.51
N PHE A 130 6.10 -2.79 -1.24
CA PHE A 130 5.60 -1.69 -0.42
C PHE A 130 6.58 -0.52 -0.34
N LEU A 131 7.87 -0.78 -0.07
CA LEU A 131 8.88 0.28 0.02
C LEU A 131 8.97 1.05 -1.31
N LEU A 132 8.86 0.34 -2.42
CA LEU A 132 8.87 0.91 -3.74
C LEU A 132 7.67 1.83 -4.02
N ILE A 133 6.47 1.35 -3.70
CA ILE A 133 5.23 2.10 -3.90
C ILE A 133 5.23 3.34 -3.00
N ALA A 134 5.62 3.18 -1.73
CA ALA A 134 5.73 4.27 -0.78
C ALA A 134 6.63 5.41 -1.30
N ALA A 135 7.81 5.06 -1.82
CA ALA A 135 8.74 6.02 -2.38
C ALA A 135 8.20 6.71 -3.65
N SER A 136 7.34 6.04 -4.42
CA SER A 136 6.71 6.58 -5.63
C SER A 136 5.52 7.48 -5.31
N SER A 137 4.63 7.06 -4.40
CA SER A 137 3.49 7.86 -3.93
C SER A 137 3.93 9.20 -3.33
N LEU A 138 5.03 9.23 -2.56
CA LEU A 138 5.57 10.47 -2.00
C LEU A 138 6.02 11.51 -3.06
N ARG A 139 6.26 11.08 -4.30
CA ARG A 139 6.73 11.94 -5.41
C ARG A 139 5.63 12.45 -6.34
N GLY A 140 4.36 12.18 -6.04
CA GLY A 140 3.24 12.77 -6.78
C GLY A 140 2.63 11.90 -7.89
N GLY A 141 2.64 10.58 -7.71
CA GLY A 141 1.58 9.74 -8.28
C GLY A 141 1.84 9.08 -9.62
N GLY A 142 3.04 8.52 -9.84
CA GLY A 142 3.32 7.59 -10.93
C GLY A 142 4.57 6.76 -10.63
N LEU A 143 4.64 5.52 -11.13
CA LEU A 143 5.87 4.73 -11.00
C LEU A 143 6.95 5.26 -11.92
N GLU A 144 8.02 5.77 -11.32
CA GLU A 144 9.22 6.18 -12.05
C GLU A 144 10.03 4.95 -12.48
N ARG A 145 10.70 5.03 -13.63
CA ARG A 145 11.63 3.98 -14.11
C ARG A 145 12.62 3.54 -13.05
N LYS A 146 13.19 4.50 -12.32
CA LYS A 146 14.16 4.28 -11.24
C LYS A 146 13.60 3.44 -10.09
N ALA A 147 12.29 3.48 -9.87
CA ALA A 147 11.64 2.62 -8.89
C ALA A 147 11.61 1.16 -9.41
N LEU A 148 11.35 0.95 -10.70
CA LEU A 148 11.26 -0.37 -11.32
C LEU A 148 12.63 -1.01 -11.64
N GLU A 149 13.69 -0.19 -11.78
CA GLU A 149 15.08 -0.64 -12.01
C GLU A 149 15.57 -1.68 -10.97
N GLY A 150 15.09 -1.59 -9.72
CA GLY A 150 15.41 -2.55 -8.66
C GLY A 150 14.85 -3.97 -8.89
N TYR A 151 13.87 -4.12 -9.77
CA TYR A 151 13.26 -5.40 -10.17
C TYR A 151 13.80 -5.92 -11.51
N GLY A 152 14.66 -5.15 -12.19
CA GLY A 152 15.25 -5.55 -13.47
C GLY A 152 14.23 -5.72 -14.61
N SER A 153 13.08 -5.04 -14.51
CA SER A 153 11.97 -5.16 -15.45
C SER A 153 11.21 -3.83 -15.56
N ASP A 154 10.65 -3.54 -16.73
CA ASP A 154 9.76 -2.38 -16.95
C ASP A 154 8.35 -2.64 -16.37
N GLU A 155 8.11 -3.85 -15.86
CA GLU A 155 6.85 -4.33 -15.28
C GLU A 155 7.11 -5.18 -14.04
N VAL A 156 6.25 -5.07 -13.02
CA VAL A 156 6.28 -5.95 -11.84
C VAL A 156 5.07 -6.86 -11.86
N GLU A 157 5.32 -8.17 -11.99
CA GLU A 157 4.32 -9.21 -11.78
C GLU A 157 4.56 -9.88 -10.42
N LEU A 158 3.54 -9.91 -9.55
CA LEU A 158 3.57 -10.81 -8.38
C LEU A 158 2.83 -12.09 -8.69
N THR A 159 3.38 -13.18 -8.16
CA THR A 159 2.79 -14.51 -8.30
C THR A 159 1.92 -14.79 -7.08
N PHE A 160 0.62 -14.54 -7.20
CA PHE A 160 -0.34 -14.90 -6.16
C PHE A 160 -0.80 -16.36 -6.32
N LYS A 161 -1.39 -16.95 -5.27
CA LYS A 161 -2.05 -18.27 -5.35
C LYS A 161 -3.17 -18.30 -6.40
N SER A 162 -3.74 -17.15 -6.74
CA SER A 162 -4.76 -16.96 -7.77
C SER A 162 -4.21 -16.84 -9.19
N GLY A 163 -2.89 -16.79 -9.37
CA GLY A 163 -2.22 -16.58 -10.66
C GLY A 163 -1.24 -15.40 -10.65
N LYS A 164 -0.62 -15.14 -11.79
CA LYS A 164 0.22 -13.97 -11.99
C LYS A 164 -0.66 -12.74 -12.19
N THR A 165 -0.40 -11.68 -11.44
CA THR A 165 -1.06 -10.39 -11.63
C THR A 165 0.00 -9.37 -11.98
N LEU A 166 -0.11 -8.80 -13.17
CA LEU A 166 0.63 -7.59 -13.53
C LEU A 166 0.17 -6.51 -12.56
N LEU A 167 1.07 -6.09 -11.70
CA LEU A 167 0.75 -5.06 -10.72
C LEU A 167 0.97 -3.69 -11.35
N TYR A 168 2.13 -3.44 -11.97
CA TYR A 168 2.45 -2.10 -12.48
C TYR A 168 3.37 -2.07 -13.69
N ARG A 169 3.31 -0.96 -14.42
CA ARG A 169 4.16 -0.55 -15.54
C ARG A 169 4.65 0.89 -15.32
N GLU A 170 5.81 1.24 -15.87
CA GLU A 170 6.35 2.61 -15.83
C GLU A 170 5.30 3.65 -16.29
N GLY A 171 5.10 4.71 -15.49
CA GLY A 171 4.18 5.80 -15.80
C GLY A 171 2.72 5.59 -15.40
N ASP A 172 2.33 4.37 -15.00
CA ASP A 172 0.97 4.08 -14.57
C ASP A 172 0.74 4.44 -13.10
N ARG A 173 -0.50 4.84 -12.79
CA ARG A 173 -0.98 4.91 -11.41
C ARG A 173 -1.27 3.51 -10.90
N ILE A 174 -1.00 3.32 -9.62
CA ILE A 174 -1.05 2.02 -8.96
C ILE A 174 -2.46 1.81 -8.42
N ALA A 175 -3.18 0.84 -8.97
CA ALA A 175 -4.44 0.34 -8.41
C ALA A 175 -4.24 -1.06 -7.80
N MET A 176 -4.54 -1.22 -6.53
CA MET A 176 -4.53 -2.51 -5.83
C MET A 176 -5.94 -2.85 -5.34
N THR A 177 -6.31 -4.10 -5.52
CA THR A 177 -7.50 -4.65 -4.87
C THR A 177 -7.33 -4.66 -3.34
N GLY A 178 -8.44 -4.69 -2.61
CA GLY A 178 -8.41 -4.75 -1.15
C GLY A 178 -7.64 -5.97 -0.60
N ASP A 179 -7.69 -7.11 -1.29
CA ASP A 179 -6.95 -8.32 -0.90
C ASP A 179 -5.44 -8.11 -1.08
N GLN A 180 -5.00 -7.49 -2.17
CA GLN A 180 -3.59 -7.17 -2.39
C GLN A 180 -3.07 -6.17 -1.34
N LEU A 181 -3.85 -5.14 -1.00
CA LEU A 181 -3.51 -4.21 0.09
C LEU A 181 -3.40 -4.91 1.44
N GLU A 182 -4.26 -5.90 1.72
CA GLU A 182 -4.17 -6.69 2.95
C GLU A 182 -2.90 -7.56 3.00
N HIS A 183 -2.55 -8.21 1.89
CA HIS A 183 -1.30 -8.97 1.78
C HIS A 183 -0.08 -8.08 2.03
N LEU A 184 -0.09 -6.90 1.44
CA LEU A 184 0.93 -5.88 1.63
C LEU A 184 1.03 -5.41 3.09
N GLY A 185 -0.10 -5.09 3.73
CA GLY A 185 -0.14 -4.71 5.14
C GLY A 185 0.37 -5.82 6.08
N LYS A 186 0.05 -7.09 5.79
CA LYS A 186 0.58 -8.25 6.53
C LYS A 186 2.10 -8.37 6.37
N ALA A 187 2.62 -8.13 5.16
CA ALA A 187 4.05 -8.18 4.90
C ALA A 187 4.80 -7.07 5.66
N VAL A 188 4.23 -5.87 5.79
CA VAL A 188 4.79 -4.77 6.60
C VAL A 188 4.87 -5.14 8.09
N VAL A 189 3.79 -5.72 8.64
CA VAL A 189 3.79 -6.19 10.04
C VAL A 189 4.79 -7.33 10.24
N GLU A 190 4.91 -8.25 9.29
CA GLU A 190 5.88 -9.33 9.35
C GLU A 190 7.32 -8.80 9.34
N ALA A 191 7.62 -7.83 8.46
CA ALA A 191 8.90 -7.15 8.42
C ALA A 191 9.23 -6.48 9.76
N ALA A 192 8.26 -5.79 10.38
CA ALA A 192 8.44 -5.19 11.70
C ALA A 192 8.82 -6.23 12.78
N LYS A 193 8.17 -7.39 12.77
CA LYS A 193 8.49 -8.50 13.68
C LYS A 193 9.90 -9.03 13.44
N ILE A 194 10.28 -9.22 12.18
CA ILE A 194 11.63 -9.65 11.80
C ILE A 194 12.68 -8.64 12.30
N ILE A 195 12.43 -7.34 12.13
CA ILE A 195 13.33 -6.27 12.59
C ILE A 195 13.52 -6.33 14.11
N VAL A 196 12.43 -6.41 14.87
CA VAL A 196 12.52 -6.51 16.34
C VAL A 196 13.26 -7.76 16.78
N ASN A 197 13.00 -8.91 16.16
CA ASN A 197 13.73 -10.14 16.45
C ASN A 197 15.23 -10.01 16.13
N ALA A 198 15.57 -9.42 14.98
CA ALA A 198 16.94 -9.22 14.56
C ALA A 198 17.70 -8.28 15.51
N LEU A 199 17.05 -7.21 15.97
CA LEU A 199 17.64 -6.27 16.93
C LEU A 199 17.78 -6.87 18.34
N SER A 200 16.89 -7.79 18.73
CA SER A 200 16.93 -8.46 20.04
C SER A 200 17.99 -9.59 20.10
N ALA A 201 18.44 -10.08 18.94
CA ALA A 201 19.48 -11.10 18.83
C ALA A 201 20.91 -10.51 18.81
N ARG A 202 21.05 -9.19 18.93
CA ARG A 202 22.33 -8.47 19.03
C ARG A 202 22.78 -8.35 20.48
#